data_AF-A0A7J9QZV8-F1
#
_entry.id   AF-A0A7J9QZV8-F1
#
_cell.length_a   1.000
_cell.length_b   1.000
_cell.length_c   1.000
_cell.angle_alpha   90.00
_cell.angle_beta   90.00
_cell.angle_gamma   90.00
#
_symmetry.space_group_name_H-M   'P 1'
#
loop_
_entity.id
_entity.type
_entity.pdbx_description
1 polymer ?
#
loop_
_entity_poly.entity_id
_entity_poly.type
_entity_poly.pdbx_seq_one_letter_code
_entity_poly.pdbx_strand_id
1 'polypeptide(L)' 'EGIKHKSQNCIAVQFHPEAAPGPYDCKFVFEELKRLMGEEKAAKE' A
#
# COMPACT_ATOMS: atom_id res chain seq x y z
N GLU A 1 12.92 0.31 -2.94
CA GLU A 1 12.60 0.61 -4.35
C GLU A 1 11.14 1.07 -4.48
N GLY A 2 10.87 2.36 -4.26
CA GLY A 2 9.51 2.91 -4.36
C GLY A 2 9.46 4.43 -4.16
N ILE A 3 8.36 5.04 -4.57
CA ILE A 3 8.10 6.48 -4.48
C ILE A 3 6.76 6.75 -3.79
N LYS A 4 6.68 7.88 -3.08
CA LYS A 4 5.45 8.39 -2.45
C LYS A 4 5.33 9.88 -2.75
N HIS A 5 4.15 10.31 -3.17
CA HIS A 5 3.90 11.73 -3.37
C HIS A 5 3.80 12.45 -2.01
N LYS A 6 4.38 13.65 -1.89
CA LYS A 6 4.47 14.37 -0.61
C LYS A 6 3.12 14.90 -0.10
N SER A 7 2.21 15.23 -1.02
CA SER A 7 0.94 15.90 -0.69
C SER A 7 -0.30 15.22 -1.27
N GLN A 8 -0.13 14.16 -2.06
CA GLN A 8 -1.23 13.45 -2.73
C GLN A 8 -1.22 12.00 -2.25
N ASN A 9 -2.37 11.33 -2.31
CA ASN A 9 -2.53 9.95 -1.89
C ASN A 9 -2.04 8.98 -2.97
N CYS A 10 -0.75 9.06 -3.31
CA CYS A 10 -0.15 8.26 -4.38
C CYS A 10 1.16 7.61 -3.92
N ILE A 11 1.27 6.31 -4.17
CA ILE A 11 2.47 5.50 -3.95
C ILE A 11 2.74 4.65 -5.19
N ALA A 12 4.00 4.28 -5.41
CA ALA A 12 4.38 3.25 -6.37
C ALA A 12 5.58 2.47 -5.85
N VAL A 13 5.66 1.19 -6.21
CA VAL A 13 6.76 0.28 -5.88
C VAL A 13 7.29 -0.33 -7.17
N GLN A 14 8.59 -0.62 -7.22
CA GLN A 14 9.20 -1.24 -8.41
C GLN A 14 9.05 -2.77 -8.43
N PHE A 15 8.80 -3.38 -7.27
CA PHE A 15 8.64 -4.82 -7.09
C PHE A 15 7.16 -5.23 -7.15
N HIS A 16 6.92 -6.54 -7.19
CA HIS A 16 5.59 -7.16 -7.19
C HIS A 16 5.12 -7.47 -5.76
N PRO A 17 4.34 -6.60 -5.10
CA PRO A 17 3.86 -6.84 -3.74
C PRO A 17 2.88 -8.01 -3.62
N GLU A 18 2.22 -8.37 -4.73
CA GLU A 18 1.33 -9.52 -4.86
C GLU A 18 2.07 -10.86 -4.84
N ALA A 19 3.38 -10.85 -5.07
CA ALA A 19 4.21 -12.03 -5.29
C ALA A 19 3.65 -12.92 -6.42
N ALA A 20 3.85 -14.23 -6.36
CA ALA A 20 3.42 -15.23 -7.37
C ALA A 20 4.20 -15.24 -8.72
N PRO A 21 5.36 -15.93 -8.79
CA PRO A 21 6.08 -16.60 -7.70
C PRO A 21 6.88 -15.60 -6.86
N GLY A 22 7.13 -15.93 -5.58
CA GLY A 22 7.97 -15.09 -4.71
C GLY A 22 7.52 -15.08 -3.26
N PRO A 23 8.31 -14.47 -2.35
CA PRO A 23 7.95 -14.35 -0.95
C PRO A 23 6.86 -13.28 -0.74
N TYR A 24 5.99 -13.50 0.25
CA TYR A 24 4.88 -12.61 0.57
C TYR A 24 5.25 -11.48 1.56
N ASP A 25 6.50 -11.05 1.53
CA ASP A 25 7.07 -10.11 2.52
C ASP A 25 6.57 -8.66 2.31
N CYS A 26 5.99 -8.38 1.15
CA CYS A 26 5.60 -7.03 0.72
C CYS A 26 4.09 -6.76 0.74
N LYS A 27 3.28 -7.63 1.39
CA LYS A 27 1.81 -7.45 1.46
C LYS A 27 1.36 -6.14 2.13
N PHE A 28 2.22 -5.54 2.96
CA PHE A 28 1.93 -4.26 3.64
C PHE A 28 1.65 -3.10 2.65
N VAL A 29 2.11 -3.20 1.40
CA VAL A 29 1.84 -2.19 0.35
C VAL A 29 0.33 -2.08 0.08
N PHE A 30 -0.41 -3.19 0.15
CA PHE A 30 -1.86 -3.17 -0.02
C PHE A 30 -2.57 -2.53 1.19
N GLU A 31 -2.06 -2.72 2.40
CA GLU A 31 -2.63 -2.06 3.59
C GLU A 31 -2.40 -0.54 3.55
N GLU A 32 -1.22 -0.09 3.09
CA GLU A 32 -0.98 1.35 2.84
C GLU A 32 -1.90 1.89 1.74
N LEU A 33 -2.17 1.12 0.68
CA LEU A 33 -3.11 1.51 -0.38
C LEU A 33 -4.53 1.72 0.19
N LYS A 34 -5.05 0.77 1.00
CA LYS A 34 -6.36 0.90 1.67
C LYS A 34 -6.42 2.14 2.57
N ARG A 35 -5.35 2.41 3.31
CA ARG A 35 -5.23 3.60 4.16
C ARG A 35 -5.33 4.89 3.32
N LEU A 36 -4.65 4.93 2.17
CA LEU A 36 -4.70 6.08 1.24
C LEU A 36 -6.07 6.25 0.57
N MET A 37 -6.83 5.16 0.43
CA MET A 37 -8.22 5.17 -0.03
C MET A 37 -9.23 5.63 1.04
N GLY A 38 -8.79 5.78 2.30
CA GLY A 38 -9.63 6.26 3.40
C GLY A 38 -10.43 5.19 4.12
N GLU A 39 -10.09 3.91 3.92
CA GLU A 39 -10.81 2.76 4.51
C GLU A 39 -10.57 2.59 6.03
N GLU A 40 -9.72 3.40 6.65
CA GLU A 40 -9.42 3.36 8.09
C GLU A 40 -10.49 4.06 8.98
N LYS A 41 -11.47 4.75 8.38
CA LYS A 41 -12.49 5.53 9.12
C LYS A 41 -13.69 4.73 9.64
N ALA A 42 -13.74 3.40 9.50
CA ALA A 42 -14.88 2.60 9.93
C ALA A 42 -14.80 2.03 11.37
N ALA A 43 -13.70 2.29 12.11
CA ALA A 43 -13.48 1.70 13.45
C ALA A 43 -13.40 2.74 14.59
N LYS A 44 -14.06 3.90 14.44
CA LYS A 44 -14.30 4.85 15.54
C LYS A 44 -15.73 5.41 15.45
N GLU A 45 -16.70 4.58 15.82
CA GLU A 45 -17.97 4.99 16.43
C GLU A 45 -18.22 4.10 17.66
#